data_AF-K2JTM3-F1
#
_entry.id   AF-K2JTM3-F1
#
_cell.length_a   1.000
_cell.length_b   1.000
_cell.length_c   1.000
_cell.angle_alpha   90.00
_cell.angle_beta   90.00
_cell.angle_gamma   90.00
#
_symmetry.space_group_name_H-M   'P 1'
#
loop_
_entity.id
_entity.type
_entity.pdbx_description
1 polymer ?
#
loop_
_entity_poly.entity_id
_entity_poly.type
_entity_poly.pdbx_seq_one_letter_code
_entity_poly.pdbx_strand_id
1 'polypeptide(L)'
;MGHAFFAEFLMEDTLTQCRAAKSAGLPPLVFTLAFTSGFSIMAVELLGGRILAPYFGSSIYVWGSIITVFMVALSLGYLIGGRLSLHEPGLGRYGSFYLLSALALLPIVLAGDGMMEQVFIALADPRYGSLVAASALFLLPTVILGMIAPYSVRLLVRHQQHSGQVAGFLYFVSTLGSALGTLATSFYLVLWFEVNAIIWTLIALLACCGLLAISLRKWL
;
A
#
# COMPACT_ATOMS: atom_id res chain seq x y z
N MET A 1 8.66 28.46 47.69
CA MET A 1 9.06 27.18 47.07
C MET A 1 7.88 26.36 46.53
N GLY A 2 6.68 26.38 47.15
CA GLY A 2 5.52 25.59 46.67
C GLY A 2 4.83 26.02 45.37
N HIS A 3 4.92 27.30 44.96
CA HIS A 3 4.27 27.77 43.73
C HIS A 3 4.92 27.28 42.43
N ALA A 4 6.22 26.98 42.43
CA ALA A 4 6.92 26.48 41.24
C ALA A 4 6.58 25.00 40.95
N PHE A 5 6.48 24.19 42.02
CA PHE A 5 6.14 22.77 41.93
C PHE A 5 4.70 22.54 41.40
N PHE A 6 3.76 23.41 41.80
CA PHE A 6 2.38 23.32 41.32
C PHE A 6 2.24 23.69 39.83
N ALA A 7 3.08 24.60 39.34
CA ALA A 7 3.13 24.98 37.92
C ALA A 7 3.79 23.89 37.05
N GLU A 8 4.86 23.25 37.51
CA GLU A 8 5.49 22.11 36.84
C GLU A 8 4.54 20.90 36.76
N PHE A 9 3.82 20.59 37.85
CA PHE A 9 2.86 19.50 37.89
C PHE A 9 1.65 19.73 36.94
N LEU A 10 1.09 20.94 36.91
CA LEU A 10 0.04 21.32 35.95
C LEU A 10 0.55 21.33 34.49
N MET A 11 1.83 21.63 34.28
CA MET A 11 2.46 21.65 32.95
C MET A 11 2.77 20.23 32.45
N GLU A 12 3.14 19.30 33.32
CA GLU A 12 3.23 17.87 33.01
C GLU A 12 1.86 17.26 32.69
N ASP A 13 0.82 17.58 33.46
CA ASP A 13 -0.54 17.09 33.21
C ASP A 13 -1.14 17.61 31.89
N THR A 14 -0.88 18.88 31.54
CA THR A 14 -1.30 19.44 30.25
C THR A 14 -0.51 18.87 29.07
N LEU A 15 0.79 18.62 29.20
CA LEU A 15 1.60 17.94 28.17
C LEU A 15 1.17 16.48 27.98
N THR A 16 0.76 15.81 29.05
CA THR A 16 0.28 14.42 29.03
C THR A 16 -1.12 14.33 28.43
N GLN A 17 -2.03 15.26 28.74
CA GLN A 17 -3.33 15.40 28.08
C GLN A 17 -3.22 15.78 26.60
N CYS A 18 -2.29 16.66 26.22
CA CYS A 18 -2.02 17.01 24.81
C CYS A 18 -1.52 15.79 24.00
N ARG A 19 -0.66 14.96 24.61
CA ARG A 19 -0.22 13.69 24.00
C ARG A 19 -1.35 12.66 23.87
N ALA A 20 -2.26 12.60 24.84
CA ALA A 20 -3.41 11.71 24.82
C ALA A 20 -4.41 12.10 23.72
N ALA A 21 -4.71 13.40 23.57
CA ALA A 21 -5.57 13.93 22.50
C ALA A 21 -4.96 13.75 21.10
N LYS A 22 -3.65 13.96 20.93
CA LYS A 22 -2.90 13.63 19.70
C LYS A 22 -2.95 12.13 19.35
N SER A 23 -3.11 11.26 20.34
CA SER A 23 -3.15 9.81 20.10
C SER A 23 -4.51 9.26 19.67
N ALA A 24 -5.61 10.00 19.85
CA ALA A 24 -6.96 9.49 19.65
C ALA A 24 -7.31 9.24 18.17
N GLY A 25 -6.71 9.97 17.23
CA GLY A 25 -6.99 9.84 15.79
C GLY A 25 -6.04 8.95 14.98
N LEU A 26 -4.90 8.55 15.55
CA LEU A 26 -3.83 7.85 14.83
C LEU A 26 -4.15 6.36 14.56
N PRO A 27 -4.70 5.59 15.53
CA PRO A 27 -5.04 4.19 15.31
C PRO A 27 -6.07 3.94 14.19
N PRO A 28 -7.25 4.60 14.16
CA PRO A 28 -8.24 4.32 13.13
C PRO A 28 -7.75 4.70 11.73
N LEU A 29 -7.00 5.81 11.61
CA LEU A 29 -6.40 6.22 10.34
C LEU A 29 -5.47 5.14 9.76
N VAL A 30 -4.57 4.59 10.57
CA VAL A 30 -3.62 3.56 10.09
C VAL A 30 -4.37 2.30 9.66
N PHE A 31 -5.43 1.89 10.37
CA PHE A 31 -6.26 0.75 9.95
C PHE A 31 -7.01 1.02 8.64
N THR A 32 -7.63 2.19 8.46
CA THR A 32 -8.26 2.57 7.19
C THR A 32 -7.26 2.58 6.04
N LEU A 33 -6.05 3.11 6.29
CA LEU A 33 -4.98 3.11 5.30
C LEU A 33 -4.55 1.68 4.97
N ALA A 34 -4.35 0.80 5.96
CA ALA A 34 -4.02 -0.61 5.73
C ALA A 34 -5.11 -1.37 4.94
N PHE A 35 -6.39 -1.06 5.18
CA PHE A 35 -7.49 -1.58 4.37
C PHE A 35 -7.35 -1.15 2.91
N THR A 36 -7.13 0.15 2.65
CA THR A 36 -7.00 0.67 1.29
C THR A 36 -5.76 0.16 0.56
N SER A 37 -4.65 -0.09 1.26
CA SER A 37 -3.47 -0.72 0.64
C SER A 37 -3.76 -2.17 0.25
N GLY A 38 -4.39 -2.94 1.14
CA GLY A 38 -4.77 -4.33 0.84
C GLY A 38 -5.72 -4.41 -0.36
N PHE A 39 -6.72 -3.53 -0.41
CA PHE A 39 -7.64 -3.37 -1.54
C PHE A 39 -6.88 -3.07 -2.84
N SER A 40 -5.99 -2.08 -2.80
CA SER A 40 -5.26 -1.62 -3.99
C SER A 40 -4.29 -2.67 -4.53
N ILE A 41 -3.57 -3.39 -3.65
CA ILE A 41 -2.64 -4.46 -4.04
C ILE A 41 -3.40 -5.52 -4.86
N MET A 42 -4.52 -6.04 -4.32
CA MET A 42 -5.28 -7.08 -5.01
C MET A 42 -5.99 -6.57 -6.27
N ALA A 43 -6.47 -5.32 -6.25
CA ALA A 43 -7.08 -4.73 -7.44
C ALA A 43 -6.08 -4.64 -8.59
N VAL A 44 -4.86 -4.13 -8.34
CA VAL A 44 -3.81 -4.06 -9.38
C VAL A 44 -3.39 -5.46 -9.84
N GLU A 45 -3.28 -6.43 -8.92
CA GLU A 45 -2.92 -7.82 -9.27
C GLU A 45 -3.92 -8.43 -10.27
N LEU A 46 -5.22 -8.30 -10.00
CA LEU A 46 -6.26 -8.81 -10.89
C LEU A 46 -6.32 -8.08 -12.22
N LEU A 47 -6.12 -6.75 -12.22
CA LEU A 47 -6.04 -5.97 -13.44
C LEU A 47 -4.84 -6.37 -14.29
N GLY A 48 -3.72 -6.78 -13.66
CA GLY A 48 -2.55 -7.29 -14.36
C GLY A 48 -2.88 -8.41 -15.34
N GLY A 49 -3.77 -9.33 -14.96
CA GLY A 49 -4.23 -10.40 -15.84
C GLY A 49 -4.92 -9.87 -17.11
N ARG A 50 -5.66 -8.77 -16.99
CA ARG A 50 -6.33 -8.13 -18.13
C ARG A 50 -5.40 -7.26 -18.97
N ILE A 51 -4.41 -6.63 -18.36
CA ILE A 51 -3.39 -5.84 -19.05
C ILE A 51 -2.51 -6.74 -19.92
N LEU A 52 -2.14 -7.93 -19.42
CA LEU A 52 -1.26 -8.86 -20.13
C LEU A 52 -2.00 -9.74 -21.15
N ALA A 53 -3.31 -9.96 -20.98
CA ALA A 53 -4.10 -10.87 -21.81
C ALA A 53 -4.07 -10.57 -23.33
N PRO A 54 -4.12 -9.30 -23.80
CA PRO A 54 -4.05 -9.00 -25.22
C PRO A 54 -2.75 -9.44 -25.90
N TYR A 55 -1.66 -9.53 -25.14
CA TYR A 55 -0.32 -9.86 -25.66
C TYR A 55 0.04 -11.33 -25.44
N PHE A 56 -0.18 -11.86 -24.24
CA PHE A 56 0.29 -13.20 -23.84
C PHE A 56 -0.84 -14.21 -23.60
N GLY A 57 -2.11 -13.79 -23.73
CA GLY A 57 -3.28 -14.61 -23.43
C GLY A 57 -3.54 -14.80 -21.94
N SER A 58 -4.42 -15.75 -21.60
CA SER A 58 -4.86 -16.01 -20.22
C SER A 58 -4.42 -17.38 -19.69
N SER A 59 -3.22 -17.83 -20.08
CA SER A 59 -2.69 -19.15 -19.70
C SER A 59 -2.25 -19.20 -18.23
N ILE A 60 -2.05 -20.43 -17.70
CA ILE A 60 -1.50 -20.64 -16.35
C ILE A 60 -0.12 -19.99 -16.18
N TYR A 61 0.64 -19.82 -17.25
CA TYR A 61 1.96 -19.18 -17.22
C TYR A 61 1.85 -17.67 -16.95
N VAL A 62 0.82 -17.01 -17.50
CA VAL A 62 0.61 -15.56 -17.32
C VAL A 62 0.17 -15.28 -15.88
N TRP A 63 -0.82 -16.01 -15.39
CA TRP A 63 -1.26 -15.90 -13.99
C TRP A 63 -0.16 -16.28 -13.00
N GLY A 64 0.59 -17.35 -13.29
CA GLY A 64 1.73 -17.77 -12.48
C GLY A 64 2.81 -16.69 -12.40
N SER A 65 3.08 -16.00 -13.51
CA SER A 65 4.02 -14.88 -13.57
C SER A 65 3.56 -13.69 -12.73
N ILE A 66 2.29 -13.28 -12.85
CA ILE A 66 1.72 -12.18 -12.06
C ILE A 66 1.85 -12.48 -10.56
N ILE A 67 1.37 -13.65 -10.12
CA ILE A 67 1.40 -14.03 -8.70
C ILE A 67 2.85 -14.08 -8.19
N THR A 68 3.77 -14.64 -8.99
CA THR A 68 5.19 -14.72 -8.60
C THR A 68 5.79 -13.33 -8.42
N VAL A 69 5.56 -12.41 -9.36
CA VAL A 69 6.05 -11.04 -9.26
C VAL A 69 5.46 -10.33 -8.04
N PHE A 70 4.16 -10.48 -7.80
CA PHE A 70 3.52 -9.87 -6.63
C PHE A 70 4.05 -10.43 -5.32
N MET A 71 4.23 -11.75 -5.20
CA MET A 71 4.80 -12.37 -4.00
C MET A 71 6.25 -11.92 -3.73
N VAL A 72 7.08 -11.87 -4.78
CA VAL A 72 8.46 -11.38 -4.66
C VAL A 72 8.49 -9.89 -4.29
N ALA A 73 7.68 -9.08 -4.96
CA ALA A 73 7.57 -7.65 -4.70
C ALA A 73 7.09 -7.37 -3.27
N LEU A 74 6.05 -8.05 -2.81
CA LEU A 74 5.55 -7.93 -1.44
C LEU A 74 6.60 -8.38 -0.42
N SER A 75 7.30 -9.49 -0.66
CA SER A 75 8.40 -9.96 0.21
C SER A 75 9.51 -8.90 0.36
N LEU A 76 9.96 -8.32 -0.77
CA LEU A 76 10.93 -7.23 -0.77
C LEU A 76 10.38 -5.98 -0.05
N GLY A 77 9.12 -5.63 -0.31
CA GLY A 77 8.42 -4.55 0.36
C GLY A 77 8.36 -4.75 1.88
N TYR A 78 8.05 -5.96 2.34
CA TYR A 78 7.99 -6.29 3.76
C TYR A 78 9.36 -6.13 4.43
N LEU A 79 10.41 -6.60 3.77
CA LEU A 79 11.78 -6.46 4.27
C LEU A 79 12.21 -4.99 4.35
N ILE A 80 11.99 -4.22 3.28
CA ILE A 80 12.41 -2.81 3.20
C ILE A 80 11.56 -1.96 4.17
N GLY A 81 10.24 -2.13 4.15
CA GLY A 81 9.31 -1.43 5.05
C GLY A 81 9.59 -1.73 6.51
N GLY A 82 9.89 -2.99 6.84
CA GLY A 82 10.31 -3.40 8.19
C GLY A 82 11.59 -2.69 8.64
N ARG A 83 12.62 -2.63 7.78
CA ARG A 83 13.87 -1.91 8.09
C ARG A 83 13.67 -0.40 8.21
N LEU A 84 12.88 0.21 7.33
CA LEU A 84 12.58 1.65 7.37
C LEU A 84 11.77 2.03 8.61
N SER A 85 10.96 1.11 9.14
CA SER A 85 10.16 1.33 10.35
C SER A 85 11.02 1.47 11.62
N LEU A 86 12.26 0.97 11.61
CA LEU A 86 13.16 1.07 12.76
C LEU A 86 13.72 2.47 12.98
N HIS A 87 13.82 3.28 11.91
CA HIS A 87 14.44 4.60 11.95
C HIS A 87 13.35 5.68 12.02
N GLU A 88 12.89 6.05 13.22
CA GLU A 88 11.89 7.11 13.44
C GLU A 88 10.58 6.92 12.63
N PRO A 89 9.72 5.97 13.05
CA PRO A 89 8.43 5.75 12.38
C PRO A 89 7.56 7.00 12.50
N GLY A 90 7.03 7.48 11.38
CA GLY A 90 6.22 8.70 11.33
C GLY A 90 5.23 8.73 10.17
N LEU A 91 4.10 9.40 10.39
CA LEU A 91 3.01 9.55 9.41
C LEU A 91 3.45 10.19 8.08
N GLY A 92 4.48 11.04 8.11
CA GLY A 92 5.00 11.68 6.89
C GLY A 92 5.63 10.69 5.92
N ARG A 93 6.49 9.79 6.42
CA ARG A 93 7.10 8.73 5.61
C ARG A 93 6.05 7.71 5.19
N TYR A 94 5.13 7.39 6.09
CA TYR A 94 4.00 6.52 5.79
C TYR A 94 3.16 7.05 4.61
N GLY A 95 2.75 8.32 4.64
CA GLY A 95 2.04 8.95 3.53
C GLY A 95 2.87 9.04 2.24
N SER A 96 4.19 9.18 2.34
CA SER A 96 5.07 9.16 1.17
C SER A 96 5.05 7.81 0.44
N PHE A 97 4.86 6.68 1.13
CA PHE A 97 4.73 5.38 0.47
C PHE A 97 3.48 5.33 -0.41
N TYR A 98 2.35 5.86 0.08
CA TYR A 98 1.12 5.96 -0.72
C TYR A 98 1.29 6.85 -1.96
N LEU A 99 1.95 8.01 -1.81
CA LEU A 99 2.24 8.90 -2.94
C LEU A 99 3.19 8.24 -3.95
N LEU A 100 4.26 7.60 -3.46
CA LEU A 100 5.21 6.91 -4.32
C LEU A 100 4.57 5.72 -5.03
N SER A 101 3.69 4.97 -4.37
CA SER A 101 2.90 3.92 -5.02
C SER A 101 1.97 4.49 -6.10
N ALA A 102 1.28 5.60 -5.83
CA ALA A 102 0.43 6.27 -6.82
C ALA A 102 1.23 6.71 -8.05
N LEU A 103 2.42 7.30 -7.83
CA LEU A 103 3.33 7.69 -8.91
C LEU A 103 3.89 6.47 -9.67
N ALA A 104 4.23 5.40 -8.97
CA ALA A 104 4.75 4.17 -9.57
C ALA A 104 3.71 3.41 -10.40
N LEU A 105 2.41 3.69 -10.22
CA LEU A 105 1.34 3.15 -11.06
C LEU A 105 1.10 3.97 -12.33
N LEU A 106 1.52 5.24 -12.40
CA LEU A 106 1.33 6.09 -13.59
C LEU A 106 1.91 5.50 -14.89
N PRO A 107 3.13 4.90 -14.90
CA PRO A 107 3.68 4.30 -16.11
C PRO A 107 2.79 3.21 -16.71
N ILE A 108 2.00 2.51 -15.89
CA ILE A 108 1.09 1.46 -16.35
C ILE A 108 0.02 2.05 -17.28
N VAL A 109 -0.49 3.23 -16.98
CA VAL A 109 -1.55 3.87 -17.79
C VAL A 109 -0.97 4.70 -18.95
N LEU A 110 0.15 5.37 -18.72
CA LEU A 110 0.73 6.31 -19.69
C LEU A 110 1.59 5.62 -20.76
N ALA A 111 2.28 4.54 -20.38
CA ALA A 111 3.25 3.86 -21.23
C ALA A 111 3.05 2.33 -21.27
N GLY A 112 1.97 1.82 -20.65
CA GLY A 112 1.72 0.38 -20.54
C GLY A 112 1.67 -0.32 -21.89
N ASP A 113 0.86 0.19 -22.83
CA ASP A 113 0.68 -0.43 -24.15
C ASP A 113 1.98 -0.48 -24.94
N GLY A 114 2.74 0.63 -24.99
CA GLY A 114 4.02 0.69 -25.69
C GLY A 114 5.09 -0.21 -25.06
N MET A 115 5.12 -0.29 -23.73
CA MET A 115 6.06 -1.18 -23.03
C MET A 115 5.70 -2.66 -23.22
N MET A 116 4.41 -3.01 -23.17
CA MET A 116 3.94 -4.37 -23.45
C MET A 116 4.24 -4.79 -24.88
N GLU A 117 4.01 -3.91 -25.86
CA GLU A 117 4.33 -4.17 -27.27
C GLU A 117 5.83 -4.43 -27.46
N GLN A 118 6.70 -3.61 -26.87
CA GLN A 118 8.15 -3.81 -26.92
C GLN A 118 8.58 -5.15 -26.32
N VAL A 119 8.02 -5.51 -25.15
CA VAL A 119 8.33 -6.79 -24.51
C VAL A 119 7.82 -7.95 -25.36
N PHE A 120 6.62 -7.84 -25.95
CA PHE A 120 6.04 -8.88 -26.80
C PHE A 120 6.87 -9.11 -28.07
N ILE A 121 7.34 -8.03 -28.72
CA ILE A 121 8.23 -8.12 -29.89
C ILE A 121 9.56 -8.79 -29.52
N ALA A 122 10.12 -8.46 -28.34
CA ALA A 122 11.38 -9.05 -27.88
C ALA A 122 11.23 -10.52 -27.43
N LEU A 123 10.10 -10.86 -26.79
CA LEU A 123 9.85 -12.13 -26.10
C LEU A 123 8.38 -12.54 -26.29
N ALA A 124 8.08 -13.15 -27.43
CA ALA A 124 6.73 -13.59 -27.75
C ALA A 124 6.27 -14.83 -26.94
N ASP A 125 7.20 -15.60 -26.34
CA ASP A 125 6.85 -16.76 -25.51
C ASP A 125 6.08 -16.30 -24.25
N PRO A 126 4.83 -16.71 -24.05
CA PRO A 126 4.02 -16.29 -22.91
C PRO A 126 4.63 -16.62 -21.55
N ARG A 127 5.51 -17.62 -21.43
CA ARG A 127 6.15 -18.01 -20.16
C ARG A 127 7.13 -16.96 -19.67
N TYR A 128 8.01 -16.50 -20.56
CA TYR A 128 9.06 -15.55 -20.22
C TYR A 128 8.62 -14.11 -20.48
N GLY A 129 7.89 -13.86 -21.56
CA GLY A 129 7.36 -12.55 -21.92
C GLY A 129 6.43 -12.00 -20.84
N SER A 130 5.48 -12.80 -20.34
CA SER A 130 4.57 -12.36 -19.27
C SER A 130 5.29 -12.12 -17.94
N LEU A 131 6.34 -12.88 -17.63
CA LEU A 131 7.15 -12.68 -16.43
C LEU A 131 7.92 -11.35 -16.49
N VAL A 132 8.56 -11.07 -17.63
CA VAL A 132 9.30 -9.81 -17.85
C VAL A 132 8.32 -8.63 -17.86
N ALA A 133 7.20 -8.75 -18.57
CA ALA A 133 6.14 -7.75 -18.61
C ALA A 133 5.58 -7.42 -17.22
N ALA A 134 5.19 -8.45 -16.45
CA ALA A 134 4.68 -8.28 -15.10
C ALA A 134 5.73 -7.67 -14.17
N SER A 135 6.99 -8.11 -14.28
CA SER A 135 8.10 -7.55 -13.49
C SER A 135 8.32 -6.07 -13.79
N ALA A 136 8.30 -5.69 -15.07
CA ALA A 136 8.53 -4.31 -15.47
C ALA A 136 7.39 -3.38 -15.02
N LEU A 137 6.13 -3.82 -15.10
CA LEU A 137 4.96 -3.00 -14.72
C LEU A 137 4.70 -2.97 -13.21
N PHE A 138 4.71 -4.13 -12.56
CA PHE A 138 4.10 -4.28 -11.24
C PHE A 138 5.11 -4.38 -10.11
N LEU A 139 6.38 -4.71 -10.38
CA LEU A 139 7.35 -4.93 -9.31
C LEU A 139 7.56 -3.68 -8.46
N LEU A 140 7.84 -2.52 -9.08
CA LEU A 140 8.07 -1.28 -8.36
C LEU A 140 6.86 -0.82 -7.51
N PRO A 141 5.65 -0.65 -8.08
CA PRO A 141 4.50 -0.19 -7.29
C PRO A 141 4.14 -1.17 -6.17
N THR A 142 4.22 -2.48 -6.42
CA THR A 142 3.89 -3.51 -5.42
C THR A 142 4.94 -3.61 -4.32
N VAL A 143 6.23 -3.41 -4.61
CA VAL A 143 7.28 -3.30 -3.57
C VAL A 143 6.96 -2.16 -2.61
N ILE A 144 6.60 -0.99 -3.13
CA ILE A 144 6.28 0.19 -2.30
C ILE A 144 5.01 -0.06 -1.49
N LEU A 145 3.97 -0.62 -2.09
CA LEU A 145 2.73 -0.99 -1.39
C LEU A 145 3.00 -2.03 -0.28
N GLY A 146 3.90 -2.99 -0.53
CA GLY A 146 4.31 -3.99 0.46
C GLY A 146 4.98 -3.36 1.69
N MET A 147 5.63 -2.20 1.57
CA MET A 147 6.25 -1.54 2.73
C MET A 147 5.24 -1.08 3.79
N ILE A 148 3.98 -0.90 3.40
CA ILE A 148 2.93 -0.30 4.24
C ILE A 148 2.62 -1.17 5.46
N ALA A 149 2.44 -2.49 5.28
CA ALA A 149 2.03 -3.39 6.36
C ALA A 149 2.99 -3.41 7.57
N PRO A 150 4.29 -3.72 7.42
CA PRO A 150 5.21 -3.72 8.56
C PRO A 150 5.42 -2.32 9.15
N TYR A 151 5.34 -1.27 8.34
CA TYR A 151 5.44 0.11 8.82
C TYR A 151 4.23 0.50 9.68
N SER A 152 3.03 0.08 9.29
CA SER A 152 1.79 0.27 10.05
C SER A 152 1.81 -0.43 11.40
N VAL A 153 2.34 -1.66 11.47
CA VAL A 153 2.54 -2.34 12.76
C VAL A 153 3.41 -1.47 13.67
N ARG A 154 4.52 -0.95 13.15
CA ARG A 154 5.43 -0.14 13.94
C ARG A 154 4.85 1.21 14.38
N LEU A 155 3.97 1.83 13.58
CA LEU A 155 3.25 3.04 13.97
C LEU A 155 2.24 2.80 15.09
N LEU A 156 1.63 1.62 15.14
CA LEU A 156 0.59 1.26 16.11
C LEU A 156 1.15 0.68 17.41
N VAL A 157 2.27 -0.05 17.36
CA VAL A 157 2.85 -0.72 18.52
C VAL A 157 3.63 0.27 19.39
N ARG A 158 3.06 0.61 20.55
CA ARG A 158 3.71 1.44 21.59
C ARG A 158 4.48 0.63 22.63
N HIS A 159 4.00 -0.58 22.96
CA HIS A 159 4.60 -1.48 23.94
C HIS A 159 4.72 -2.89 23.37
N GLN A 160 5.86 -3.55 23.62
CA GLN A 160 6.19 -4.86 23.04
C GLN A 160 5.17 -5.96 23.41
N GLN A 161 4.57 -5.87 24.59
CA GLN A 161 3.61 -6.85 25.11
C GLN A 161 2.32 -7.00 24.27
N HIS A 162 1.92 -5.97 23.51
CA HIS A 162 0.73 -6.00 22.66
C HIS A 162 1.03 -6.07 21.15
N SER A 163 2.30 -6.30 20.80
CA SER A 163 2.75 -6.25 19.40
C SER A 163 2.06 -7.29 18.51
N GLY A 164 1.87 -8.52 19.01
CA GLY A 164 1.20 -9.59 18.27
C GLY A 164 -0.29 -9.31 18.00
N GLN A 165 -1.02 -8.78 18.99
CA GLN A 165 -2.45 -8.48 18.85
C GLN A 165 -2.68 -7.35 17.85
N VAL A 166 -1.88 -6.29 17.91
CA VAL A 166 -1.94 -5.15 16.98
C VAL A 166 -1.61 -5.60 15.56
N ALA A 167 -0.54 -6.40 15.39
CA ALA A 167 -0.18 -6.95 14.09
C ALA A 167 -1.28 -7.86 13.53
N GLY A 168 -1.85 -8.75 14.36
CA GLY A 168 -2.94 -9.63 13.95
C GLY A 168 -4.18 -8.86 13.48
N PHE A 169 -4.61 -7.85 14.23
CA PHE A 169 -5.76 -7.02 13.83
C PHE A 169 -5.47 -6.19 12.58
N LEU A 170 -4.26 -5.67 12.43
CA LEU A 170 -3.85 -4.97 11.21
C LEU A 170 -3.90 -5.90 9.99
N TYR A 171 -3.38 -7.14 10.10
CA TYR A 171 -3.46 -8.12 9.02
C TYR A 171 -4.89 -8.54 8.73
N PHE A 172 -5.76 -8.64 9.74
CA PHE A 172 -7.19 -8.86 9.54
C PHE A 172 -7.80 -7.75 8.67
N VAL A 173 -7.59 -6.48 9.05
CA VAL A 173 -8.13 -5.32 8.30
C VAL A 173 -7.56 -5.25 6.88
N SER A 174 -6.26 -5.47 6.71
CA SER A 174 -5.61 -5.49 5.40
C SER A 174 -6.15 -6.61 4.52
N THR A 175 -6.31 -7.81 5.08
CA THR A 175 -6.83 -8.99 4.35
C THR A 175 -8.30 -8.80 3.99
N LEU A 176 -9.10 -8.18 4.86
CA LEU A 176 -10.48 -7.81 4.54
C LEU A 176 -10.54 -6.82 3.38
N GLY A 177 -9.64 -5.82 3.38
CA GLY A 177 -9.46 -4.89 2.26
C GLY A 177 -9.09 -5.61 0.97
N SER A 178 -8.14 -6.55 1.03
CA SER A 178 -7.74 -7.40 -0.08
C SER A 178 -8.90 -8.24 -0.62
N ALA A 179 -9.68 -8.90 0.24
CA ALA A 179 -10.83 -9.69 -0.17
C ALA A 179 -11.89 -8.83 -0.88
N LEU A 180 -12.19 -7.64 -0.34
CA LEU A 180 -13.11 -6.70 -0.97
C LEU A 180 -12.54 -6.10 -2.25
N GLY A 181 -11.24 -5.85 -2.34
CA GLY A 181 -10.56 -5.43 -3.56
C GLY A 181 -10.66 -6.47 -4.66
N THR A 182 -10.41 -7.74 -4.33
CA THR A 182 -10.57 -8.87 -5.25
C THR A 182 -12.00 -8.97 -5.76
N LEU A 183 -13.00 -8.97 -4.86
CA LEU A 183 -14.42 -9.06 -5.23
C LEU A 183 -14.87 -7.84 -6.04
N ALA A 184 -14.58 -6.63 -5.58
CA ALA A 184 -14.95 -5.40 -6.28
C ALA A 184 -14.34 -5.37 -7.69
N THR A 185 -13.06 -5.72 -7.81
CA THR A 185 -12.37 -5.69 -9.10
C THR A 185 -12.91 -6.73 -10.05
N SER A 186 -13.02 -7.99 -9.62
CA SER A 186 -13.43 -9.09 -10.50
C SER A 186 -14.92 -9.08 -10.87
N PHE A 187 -15.82 -8.65 -9.98
CA PHE A 187 -17.27 -8.70 -10.22
C PHE A 187 -17.87 -7.37 -10.72
N TYR A 188 -17.35 -6.23 -10.28
CA TYR A 188 -18.00 -4.94 -10.50
C TYR A 188 -17.17 -3.96 -11.32
N LEU A 189 -15.95 -3.63 -10.87
CA LEU A 189 -15.15 -2.58 -11.50
C LEU A 189 -14.85 -2.90 -12.96
N VAL A 190 -14.40 -4.12 -13.22
CA VAL A 190 -14.05 -4.58 -14.55
C VAL A 190 -15.28 -4.79 -15.46
N LEU A 191 -16.46 -4.93 -14.88
CA LEU A 191 -17.72 -5.04 -15.64
C LEU A 191 -18.21 -3.66 -16.09
N TRP A 192 -18.03 -2.63 -15.26
CA TRP A 192 -18.58 -1.29 -15.49
C TRP A 192 -17.58 -0.29 -16.06
N PHE A 193 -16.28 -0.50 -15.85
CA PHE A 193 -15.23 0.44 -16.21
C PHE A 193 -14.12 -0.22 -17.03
N GLU A 194 -13.46 0.60 -17.84
CA GLU A 194 -12.24 0.21 -18.54
C GLU A 194 -11.06 0.08 -17.56
N VAL A 195 -10.11 -0.79 -17.89
CA VAL A 195 -8.92 -1.07 -17.06
C VAL A 195 -8.18 0.22 -16.69
N ASN A 196 -7.98 1.12 -17.67
CA ASN A 196 -7.28 2.39 -17.44
C ASN A 196 -8.04 3.31 -16.46
N ALA A 197 -9.37 3.35 -16.54
CA ALA A 197 -10.18 4.12 -15.60
C ALA A 197 -10.06 3.58 -14.18
N ILE A 198 -10.05 2.25 -14.02
CA ILE A 198 -9.86 1.61 -12.70
C ILE A 198 -8.48 1.97 -12.13
N ILE A 199 -7.42 1.88 -12.93
CA ILE A 199 -6.07 2.24 -12.44
C ILE A 199 -6.01 3.72 -12.06
N TRP A 200 -6.60 4.64 -12.83
CA TRP A 200 -6.69 6.06 -12.46
C TRP A 200 -7.40 6.27 -11.12
N THR A 201 -8.50 5.55 -10.87
CA THR A 201 -9.19 5.64 -9.57
C THR A 201 -8.34 5.11 -8.42
N LEU A 202 -7.58 4.03 -8.62
CA LEU A 202 -6.63 3.52 -7.61
C LEU A 202 -5.49 4.52 -7.35
N ILE A 203 -4.96 5.15 -8.40
CA ILE A 203 -3.95 6.21 -8.27
C ILE A 203 -4.50 7.39 -7.46
N ALA A 204 -5.70 7.86 -7.78
CA ALA A 204 -6.35 8.95 -7.05
C ALA A 204 -6.64 8.57 -5.59
N LEU A 205 -7.10 7.34 -5.34
CA LEU A 205 -7.33 6.82 -4.00
C LEU A 205 -6.05 6.80 -3.17
N LEU A 206 -4.97 6.21 -3.70
CA LEU A 206 -3.67 6.16 -3.03
C LEU A 206 -3.09 7.57 -2.81
N ALA A 207 -3.19 8.45 -3.80
CA ALA A 207 -2.74 9.83 -3.67
C ALA A 207 -3.50 10.58 -2.56
N CYS A 208 -4.83 10.42 -2.50
CA CYS A 208 -5.67 11.00 -1.46
C CYS A 208 -5.27 10.47 -0.07
N CYS A 209 -5.11 9.15 0.07
CA CYS A 209 -4.63 8.51 1.30
C CYS A 209 -3.26 9.04 1.75
N GLY A 210 -2.32 9.21 0.82
CA GLY A 210 -0.99 9.76 1.11
C GLY A 210 -1.06 11.23 1.57
N LEU A 211 -1.84 12.06 0.87
CA LEU A 211 -2.06 13.46 1.24
C LEU A 211 -2.76 13.60 2.59
N LEU A 212 -3.75 12.76 2.88
CA LEU A 212 -4.44 12.73 4.18
C LEU A 212 -3.45 12.40 5.31
N ALA A 213 -2.62 11.37 5.15
CA ALA A 213 -1.61 10.99 6.14
C ALA A 213 -0.58 12.12 6.38
N ILE A 214 -0.13 12.80 5.33
CA ILE A 214 0.83 13.92 5.44
C ILE A 214 0.17 15.17 6.02
N SER A 215 -1.09 15.45 5.68
CA SER A 215 -1.81 16.61 6.20
C SER A 215 -2.09 16.46 7.69
N LEU A 216 -2.52 15.27 8.14
CA LEU A 216 -2.74 14.97 9.54
C LEU A 216 -1.47 14.97 10.38
N ARG A 217 -0.30 14.70 9.77
CA ARG A 217 1.00 14.90 10.43
C ARG A 217 1.18 16.33 10.96
N LYS A 218 0.69 17.35 10.25
CA LYS A 218 0.86 18.76 10.65
C LYS A 218 0.06 19.13 11.90
N TRP A 219 -1.02 18.38 12.18
CA TRP A 219 -1.91 18.60 13.31
C TRP A 219 -1.56 17.72 14.53
N LEU A 220 -0.68 16.75 14.33
CA LEU A 220 -0.20 15.77 15.32
C LEU A 220 1.24 16.04 15.76
#